data_AF-A0A1F3T391-F1
#
_entry.id   AF-A0A1F3T391-F1
#
_cell.length_a   1.000
_cell.length_b   1.000
_cell.length_c   1.000
_cell.angle_alpha   90.00
_cell.angle_beta   90.00
_cell.angle_gamma   90.00
#
_symmetry.space_group_name_H-M   'P 1'
#
loop_
_entity.id
_entity.type
_entity.pdbx_description
1 polymer ?
#
loop_
_entity_poly.entity_id
_entity_poly.type
_entity_poly.pdbx_seq_one_letter_code
_entity_poly.pdbx_strand_id
1 'polypeptide(L)'
;MKSRFALFVGLFAMLTGGTFALKAQAHEEINAFELAPLATTVEGVLKDIRFTDTSAVIVIEDDDGRKTSVEIRDAGILDQLKNRKIKKNDYVSCTYEEESGTPVVTKLRKSSPPIVGC
;
A
#
# COMPACT_ATOMS: atom_id res chain seq x y z
N MET A 1 7.89 -48.45 31.36
CA MET A 1 6.79 -48.43 30.38
C MET A 1 7.14 -47.39 29.31
N LYS A 2 7.40 -47.86 28.08
CA LYS A 2 7.70 -47.06 26.87
C LYS A 2 6.52 -47.25 25.93
N SER A 3 5.92 -46.18 25.42
CA SER A 3 5.02 -46.26 24.28
C SER A 3 5.38 -45.19 23.25
N ARG A 4 5.67 -45.65 22.04
CA ARG A 4 5.91 -44.89 20.82
C ARG A 4 4.73 -45.18 19.88
N PHE A 5 4.08 -44.14 19.40
CA PHE A 5 3.10 -44.15 18.29
C PHE A 5 3.19 -42.73 17.68
N ALA A 6 3.18 -42.48 16.37
CA ALA A 6 3.02 -43.33 15.21
C ALA A 6 3.71 -42.67 14.00
N LEU A 7 3.96 -43.54 13.02
CA LEU A 7 4.49 -43.32 11.69
C LEU A 7 3.39 -42.76 10.76
N PHE A 8 3.68 -41.74 9.94
CA PHE A 8 3.03 -41.56 8.65
C PHE A 8 4.08 -41.25 7.58
N VAL A 9 4.13 -42.13 6.59
CA VAL A 9 4.91 -42.05 5.36
C VAL A 9 3.94 -41.77 4.21
N GLY A 10 4.33 -40.87 3.31
CA GLY A 10 3.68 -40.57 2.03
C GLY A 10 4.30 -39.28 1.47
N LEU A 11 5.45 -39.24 0.79
CA LEU A 11 5.90 -39.91 -0.45
C LEU A 11 5.43 -39.17 -1.74
N PHE A 12 6.43 -38.89 -2.60
CA PHE A 12 6.42 -38.34 -3.98
C PHE A 12 6.16 -36.83 -4.15
N ALA A 13 6.94 -36.05 -4.92
CA ALA A 13 8.17 -36.30 -5.65
C ALA A 13 8.81 -34.99 -6.16
N MET A 14 10.14 -35.07 -6.35
CA MET A 14 10.99 -34.51 -7.41
C MET A 14 10.55 -33.22 -8.14
N LEU A 15 11.48 -32.27 -8.28
CA LEU A 15 12.15 -32.01 -9.57
C LEU A 15 13.21 -30.89 -9.42
N THR A 16 14.46 -31.30 -9.57
CA THR A 16 15.52 -30.66 -10.38
C THR A 16 15.81 -29.16 -10.25
N GLY A 17 17.06 -28.89 -9.88
CA GLY A 17 17.95 -28.16 -10.79
C GLY A 17 18.09 -26.66 -10.52
N GLY A 18 19.18 -26.29 -9.88
CA GLY A 18 19.58 -24.89 -9.77
C GLY A 18 20.71 -24.67 -8.78
N THR A 19 21.88 -25.26 -9.05
CA THR A 19 23.12 -24.77 -8.45
C THR A 19 23.47 -23.42 -9.09
N PHE A 20 23.24 -22.33 -8.36
CA PHE A 20 23.97 -21.08 -8.60
C PHE A 20 24.91 -20.87 -7.41
N ALA A 21 26.14 -21.33 -7.58
CA ALA A 21 27.25 -20.77 -6.84
C ALA A 21 27.61 -19.43 -7.50
N LEU A 22 27.61 -18.33 -6.74
CA LEU A 22 28.57 -17.27 -6.98
C LEU A 22 29.14 -16.79 -5.65
N LYS A 23 30.38 -17.17 -5.44
CA LYS A 23 31.30 -16.68 -4.42
C LYS A 23 32.01 -15.47 -5.02
N ALA A 24 31.91 -14.30 -4.40
CA ALA A 24 33.00 -13.31 -4.39
C ALA A 24 32.67 -12.19 -3.39
N GLN A 25 33.58 -12.02 -2.44
CA GLN A 25 33.69 -10.85 -1.59
C GLN A 25 33.85 -9.60 -2.46
N ALA A 26 33.07 -8.56 -2.17
CA ALA A 26 33.50 -7.19 -2.34
C ALA A 26 33.08 -6.46 -1.07
N HIS A 27 34.07 -6.00 -0.30
CA HIS A 27 33.89 -4.95 0.68
C HIS A 27 33.11 -3.82 0.02
N GLU A 28 31.87 -3.62 0.42
CA GLU A 28 31.10 -2.47 -0.02
C GLU A 28 30.67 -1.74 1.24
N GLU A 29 31.36 -0.64 1.53
CA GLU A 29 30.86 0.44 2.37
C GLU A 29 29.60 0.98 1.69
N ILE A 30 28.48 0.27 1.87
CA ILE A 30 27.18 0.80 1.49
C ILE A 30 26.80 1.73 2.63
N ASN A 31 27.21 3.00 2.47
CA ASN A 31 26.50 4.13 3.06
C ASN A 31 25.02 3.80 3.02
N ALA A 32 24.37 3.75 4.18
CA ALA A 32 22.94 3.63 4.29
C ALA A 32 22.32 4.79 3.48
N PHE A 33 22.01 4.54 2.21
CA PHE A 33 21.01 5.26 1.48
C PHE A 33 19.73 4.95 2.25
N GLU A 34 19.41 5.83 3.18
CA GLU A 34 18.09 5.95 3.76
C GLU A 34 17.16 6.16 2.56
N LEU A 35 16.63 5.06 2.02
CA LEU A 35 15.63 5.06 0.97
C LEU A 35 14.44 5.78 1.60
N ALA A 36 14.36 7.09 1.35
CA ALA A 36 13.18 7.87 1.71
C ALA A 36 11.96 7.08 1.21
N PRO A 37 10.93 6.90 2.04
CA PRO A 37 9.73 6.18 1.63
C PRO A 37 9.24 6.77 0.30
N LEU A 38 9.07 5.91 -0.70
CA LEU A 38 8.64 6.32 -2.04
C LEU A 38 7.19 6.79 -1.95
N ALA A 39 7.01 8.09 -1.70
CA ALA A 39 5.72 8.71 -1.69
C ALA A 39 5.05 8.52 -3.06
N THR A 40 3.90 7.84 -3.06
CA THR A 40 3.13 7.54 -4.26
C THR A 40 1.93 8.48 -4.31
N THR A 41 1.63 9.03 -5.49
CA THR A 41 0.46 9.91 -5.68
C THR A 41 -0.53 9.24 -6.62
N VAL A 42 -1.80 9.24 -6.22
CA VAL A 42 -2.92 8.77 -7.03
C VAL A 42 -3.92 9.91 -7.23
N GLU A 43 -4.41 10.03 -8.45
CA GLU A 43 -5.43 11.01 -8.82
C GLU A 43 -6.67 10.27 -9.32
N GLY A 44 -7.84 10.71 -8.89
CA GLY A 44 -9.07 10.02 -9.24
C GLY A 44 -10.27 10.49 -8.44
N VAL A 45 -11.37 9.78 -8.58
CA VAL A 45 -12.64 10.08 -7.91
C VAL A 45 -12.71 9.35 -6.57
N LEU A 46 -13.03 10.09 -5.50
CA LEU A 46 -13.27 9.51 -4.18
C LEU A 46 -14.60 8.72 -4.16
N LYS A 47 -14.55 7.39 -4.17
CA LYS A 47 -15.75 6.52 -4.26
C LYS A 47 -16.32 6.12 -2.91
N ASP A 48 -15.49 5.95 -1.90
CA ASP A 48 -15.92 5.52 -0.58
C ASP A 48 -15.08 6.17 0.53
N ILE A 49 -15.71 6.41 1.67
CA ILE A 49 -15.09 6.97 2.88
C ILE A 49 -15.66 6.20 4.06
N ARG A 50 -14.82 5.47 4.79
CA ARG A 50 -15.20 4.73 5.99
C ARG A 50 -14.41 5.25 7.17
N PHE A 51 -15.09 5.86 8.11
CA PHE A 51 -14.47 6.34 9.35
C PHE A 51 -14.40 5.22 10.38
N THR A 52 -13.30 5.22 11.14
CA THR A 52 -13.14 4.48 12.40
C THR A 52 -13.04 5.50 13.54
N ASP A 53 -12.76 5.03 14.76
CA ASP A 53 -12.61 5.92 15.92
C ASP A 53 -11.40 6.86 15.78
N THR A 54 -10.32 6.40 15.13
CA THR A 54 -9.04 7.12 15.06
C THR A 54 -8.51 7.34 13.64
N SER A 55 -9.11 6.72 12.63
CA SER A 55 -8.67 6.82 11.23
C SER A 55 -9.84 6.85 10.26
N ALA A 56 -9.55 6.99 8.97
CA ALA A 56 -10.51 6.77 7.91
C ALA A 56 -9.86 5.99 6.78
N VAL A 57 -10.58 5.04 6.21
CA VAL A 57 -10.18 4.37 4.97
C VAL A 57 -10.94 5.02 3.83
N ILE A 58 -10.22 5.50 2.83
CA ILE A 58 -10.81 6.03 1.60
C ILE A 58 -10.51 5.13 0.42
N VAL A 59 -11.41 5.14 -0.57
CA VAL A 59 -11.22 4.44 -1.84
C VAL A 59 -11.25 5.46 -2.97
N ILE A 60 -10.15 5.54 -3.70
CA ILE A 60 -10.00 6.40 -4.88
C ILE A 60 -10.04 5.51 -6.11
N GLU A 61 -10.85 5.85 -7.09
CA GLU A 61 -10.89 5.20 -8.40
C GLU A 61 -10.22 6.12 -9.41
N ASP A 62 -9.12 5.67 -10.01
CA ASP A 62 -8.42 6.40 -11.07
C ASP A 62 -9.20 6.35 -12.40
N ASP A 63 -8.70 7.08 -13.40
CA ASP A 63 -9.34 7.18 -14.72
C ASP A 63 -9.32 5.85 -15.50
N ASP A 64 -8.43 4.92 -15.13
CA ASP A 64 -8.38 3.55 -15.66
C ASP A 64 -9.37 2.60 -14.95
N GLY A 65 -10.12 3.09 -13.96
CA GLY A 65 -11.08 2.33 -13.16
C GLY A 65 -10.44 1.48 -12.06
N ARG A 66 -9.14 1.67 -11.79
CA ARG A 66 -8.40 1.00 -10.72
C ARG A 66 -8.74 1.64 -9.38
N LYS A 67 -9.00 0.81 -8.37
CA LYS A 67 -9.39 1.24 -7.03
C LYS A 67 -8.21 1.11 -6.07
N THR A 68 -7.82 2.24 -5.49
CA THR A 68 -6.76 2.33 -4.50
C THR A 68 -7.37 2.65 -3.14
N SER A 69 -7.14 1.78 -2.16
CA SER A 69 -7.60 1.97 -0.78
C SER A 69 -6.44 2.45 0.07
N VAL A 70 -6.62 3.57 0.77
CA VAL A 70 -5.58 4.17 1.60
C VAL A 70 -6.13 4.55 2.97
N GLU A 71 -5.30 4.41 4.00
CA GLU A 71 -5.66 4.78 5.36
C GLU A 71 -5.22 6.22 5.67
N ILE A 72 -6.09 6.96 6.34
CA ILE A 72 -5.85 8.33 6.77
C ILE A 72 -5.81 8.33 8.29
N ARG A 73 -4.63 8.63 8.83
CA ARG A 73 -4.42 8.83 10.27
C ARG A 73 -4.13 10.29 10.62
N ASP A 74 -3.82 11.12 9.62
CA ASP A 74 -3.58 12.53 9.83
C ASP A 74 -4.85 13.26 10.27
N ALA A 75 -4.81 13.86 11.46
CA ALA A 75 -5.96 14.56 12.06
C ALA A 75 -6.44 15.75 11.20
N GLY A 76 -5.52 16.46 10.54
CA GLY A 76 -5.86 17.59 9.68
C GLY A 76 -6.61 17.17 8.41
N ILE A 77 -6.27 16.01 7.84
CA ILE A 77 -6.99 15.43 6.70
C ILE A 77 -8.32 14.83 7.16
N LEU A 78 -8.35 14.12 8.29
CA LEU A 78 -9.59 13.60 8.89
C LEU A 78 -10.60 14.73 9.13
N ASP A 79 -10.14 15.88 9.63
CA ASP A 79 -10.97 17.06 9.81
C ASP A 79 -11.49 17.63 8.49
N GLN A 80 -10.71 17.61 7.41
CA GLN A 80 -11.20 18.04 6.09
C GLN A 80 -12.33 17.13 5.58
N LEU A 81 -12.22 15.82 5.81
CA LEU A 81 -13.24 14.84 5.44
C LEU A 81 -14.49 14.99 6.32
N LYS A 82 -14.34 15.12 7.63
CA LYS A 82 -15.44 15.32 8.59
C LYS A 82 -16.19 16.64 8.35
N ASN A 83 -15.45 17.72 8.08
CA ASN A 83 -16.02 19.03 7.73
C ASN A 83 -16.57 19.08 6.29
N ARG A 84 -16.60 17.95 5.57
CA ARG A 84 -17.11 17.83 4.20
C ARG A 84 -16.46 18.80 3.21
N LYS A 85 -15.21 19.21 3.46
CA LYS A 85 -14.41 19.97 2.48
C LYS A 85 -14.11 19.08 1.28
N ILE A 86 -13.88 17.80 1.53
CA ILE A 86 -13.78 16.71 0.55
C ILE A 86 -14.93 15.73 0.81
N LYS A 87 -15.62 15.31 -0.24
CA LYS A 87 -16.83 14.49 -0.22
C LYS A 87 -16.70 13.36 -1.26
N LYS A 88 -17.53 12.34 -1.09
CA LYS A 88 -17.71 11.29 -2.10
C LYS A 88 -18.06 11.92 -3.46
N ASN A 89 -17.49 11.36 -4.51
CA ASN A 89 -17.53 11.80 -5.91
C ASN A 89 -16.74 13.07 -6.23
N ASP A 90 -16.01 13.66 -5.26
CA ASP A 90 -15.03 14.69 -5.59
C ASP A 90 -13.83 14.05 -6.28
N TYR A 91 -13.27 14.74 -7.28
CA TYR A 91 -11.97 14.40 -7.83
C TYR A 91 -10.89 14.89 -6.85
N VAL A 92 -9.95 14.00 -6.52
CA VAL A 92 -8.94 14.23 -5.49
C VAL A 92 -7.56 13.78 -5.97
N SER A 93 -6.55 14.45 -5.43
CA SER A 93 -5.14 14.07 -5.54
C SER A 93 -4.67 13.65 -4.16
N CYS A 94 -4.21 12.42 -4.04
CA CYS A 94 -3.85 11.77 -2.77
C CYS A 94 -2.42 11.26 -2.83
N THR A 95 -1.56 11.80 -1.97
CA THR A 95 -0.20 11.30 -1.76
C THR A 95 -0.18 10.43 -0.51
N TYR A 96 0.38 9.23 -0.62
CA TYR A 96 0.54 8.30 0.48
C TYR A 96 1.94 7.69 0.50
N GLU A 97 2.35 7.23 1.68
CA GLU A 97 3.60 6.54 1.92
C GLU A 97 3.31 5.15 2.50
N GLU A 98 4.14 4.16 2.19
CA GLU A 98 4.00 2.83 2.80
C GLU A 98 4.65 2.82 4.19
N GLU A 99 3.82 2.83 5.23
CA GLU A 99 4.24 2.64 6.61
C GLU A 99 3.94 1.20 7.04
N SER A 100 4.98 0.40 7.29
CA SER A 100 4.84 -1.00 7.73
C SER A 100 3.92 -1.83 6.82
N GLY A 101 3.96 -1.60 5.51
CA GLY A 101 3.13 -2.28 4.51
C GLY A 101 1.69 -1.76 4.40
N THR A 102 1.36 -0.66 5.09
CA THR A 102 0.06 0.02 4.99
C THR A 102 0.23 1.37 4.28
N PRO A 103 -0.53 1.67 3.21
CA PRO A 103 -0.46 2.97 2.56
C PRO A 103 -1.16 4.03 3.42
N VAL A 104 -0.38 4.94 3.99
CA VAL A 104 -0.84 6.02 4.87
C VAL A 104 -0.80 7.35 4.13
N VAL A 105 -1.92 8.06 4.10
CA VAL A 105 -2.04 9.33 3.40
C VAL A 105 -1.31 10.43 4.14
N THR A 106 -0.37 11.09 3.46
CA THR A 106 0.35 12.27 3.94
C THR A 106 -0.22 13.57 3.39
N LYS A 107 -0.95 13.52 2.27
CA LYS A 107 -1.58 14.69 1.67
C LYS A 107 -2.83 14.28 0.88
N LEU A 108 -3.95 14.96 1.15
CA LEU A 108 -5.18 14.80 0.38
C LEU A 108 -5.74 16.17 0.02
N ARG A 109 -6.04 16.40 -1.26
CA ARG A 109 -6.60 17.66 -1.76
C ARG A 109 -7.63 17.42 -2.83
N LYS A 110 -8.58 18.34 -2.96
CA LYS A 110 -9.43 18.42 -4.15
C LYS A 110 -8.59 18.77 -5.36
N SER A 111 -8.83 18.08 -6.46
CA SER A 111 -8.30 18.38 -7.78
C SER A 111 -9.45 18.52 -8.77
N SER A 112 -9.15 18.90 -9.99
CA SER A 112 -10.12 18.91 -11.10
C SER A 112 -9.86 17.67 -11.97
N PRO A 113 -10.91 17.04 -12.52
CA PRO A 113 -10.71 15.98 -13.50
C PRO A 113 -9.87 16.52 -14.67
N PRO A 114 -9.08 15.67 -15.35
CA PRO A 114 -8.33 16.09 -16.52
C PRO A 114 -9.30 16.73 -17.51
N ILE A 115 -8.95 17.92 -18.02
CA ILE A 115 -9.72 18.57 -19.08
C ILE A 115 -9.49 17.74 -20.34
N VAL A 116 -10.34 16.75 -20.56
CA VAL A 116 -10.40 16.05 -21.84
C VAL A 116 -11.07 17.01 -22.81
N GLY A 117 -10.26 17.62 -23.69
CA GLY A 117 -10.73 18.59 -24.70
C GLY A 117 -11.87 18.00 -25.53
N CYS A 118 -12.93 18.80 -25.70
CA CYS A 118 -14.11 18.48 -26.50
C CYS A 118 -13.79 18.39 -28.00
#